data_AF-A0AAV0X8Y7-F1
#
_entry.id   AF-A0AAV0X8Y7-F1
#
_cell.length_a   1.000
_cell.length_b   1.000
_cell.length_c   1.000
_cell.angle_alpha   90.00
_cell.angle_beta   90.00
_cell.angle_gamma   90.00
#
_symmetry.space_group_name_H-M   'P 1'
#
loop_
_entity.id
_entity.type
_entity.pdbx_description
1 polymer ?
#
loop_
_entity_poly.entity_id
_entity_poly.type
_entity_poly.pdbx_seq_one_letter_code
_entity_poly.pdbx_strand_id
1 'polypeptide(L)'
;MVSAVRQLNFRHIGYFAHSINLVVQNSLANISEIVSKVKKIVEFFKRSSNALTKLQSTQAQMGLPLLKLKQDCVTRWNSTFDMLKSIICIKDAVISTLALLQSSIDTLTPEEWDTVDKAILIFQIFNEVTIEVSSEKTVSISKKIVLVSSMTATVDTYVNDISLPHAVHQMAVSLKSELPTKTV
;
A
#
# COMPACT_ATOMS: atom_id res chain seq x y z
N MET A 1 6.36 35.36 18.02
CA MET A 1 7.14 34.84 16.88
C MET A 1 7.19 33.30 16.86
N VAL A 2 7.47 32.63 17.98
CA VAL A 2 7.51 31.14 18.07
C VAL A 2 6.20 30.46 17.65
N SER A 3 5.04 31.02 18.00
CA SER A 3 3.74 30.42 17.64
C SER A 3 3.41 30.50 16.15
N ALA A 4 3.80 31.57 15.47
CA ALA A 4 3.60 31.73 14.02
C ALA A 4 4.51 30.80 13.21
N VAL A 5 5.78 30.66 13.63
CA VAL A 5 6.73 29.71 13.03
C VAL A 5 6.26 28.27 13.21
N ARG A 6 5.72 27.92 14.40
CA ARG A 6 5.13 26.59 14.63
C ARG A 6 3.92 26.34 13.72
N GLN A 7 3.00 27.29 13.57
CA GLN A 7 1.83 27.12 12.70
C GLN A 7 2.20 26.96 11.21
N LEU A 8 3.18 27.73 10.71
CA LEU A 8 3.68 27.59 9.34
C LEU A 8 4.30 26.20 9.12
N ASN A 9 5.11 25.75 10.07
CA ASN A 9 5.76 24.44 10.05
C ASN A 9 4.77 23.26 10.00
N PHE A 10 3.73 23.27 10.84
CA PHE A 10 2.68 22.24 10.82
C PHE A 10 1.88 22.25 9.51
N ARG A 11 1.61 23.43 8.93
CA ARG A 11 0.96 23.54 7.62
C ARG A 11 1.82 22.96 6.50
N HIS A 12 3.13 23.19 6.50
CA HIS A 12 4.03 22.67 5.46
C HIS A 12 4.24 21.16 5.49
N ILE A 13 4.21 20.52 6.68
CA ILE A 13 4.24 19.05 6.81
C ILE A 13 2.90 18.46 6.40
N GLY A 14 1.81 18.98 7.00
CA GLY A 14 0.47 18.51 6.74
C GLY A 14 0.14 18.56 5.26
N TYR A 15 0.54 19.64 4.56
CA TYR A 15 0.36 19.75 3.12
C TYR A 15 1.15 18.69 2.35
N PHE A 16 2.43 18.46 2.66
CA PHE A 16 3.24 17.48 1.91
C PHE A 16 2.79 16.03 2.14
N ALA A 17 2.54 15.64 3.39
CA ALA A 17 1.99 14.33 3.73
C ALA A 17 0.60 14.13 3.10
N HIS A 18 -0.22 15.17 3.10
CA HIS A 18 -1.53 15.15 2.45
C HIS A 18 -1.42 15.01 0.93
N SER A 19 -0.49 15.73 0.29
CA SER A 19 -0.21 15.58 -1.14
C SER A 19 0.20 14.16 -1.49
N ILE A 20 1.11 13.54 -0.72
CA ILE A 20 1.50 12.13 -0.94
C ILE A 20 0.29 11.22 -0.79
N ASN A 21 -0.53 11.42 0.25
CA ASN A 21 -1.75 10.63 0.42
C ASN A 21 -2.70 10.75 -0.78
N LEU A 22 -2.91 11.95 -1.33
CA LEU A 22 -3.76 12.13 -2.51
C LEU A 22 -3.20 11.40 -3.73
N VAL A 23 -1.91 11.59 -4.03
CA VAL A 23 -1.22 10.94 -5.15
C VAL A 23 -1.36 9.42 -5.08
N VAL A 24 -1.13 8.84 -3.89
CA VAL A 24 -1.22 7.38 -3.73
C VAL A 24 -2.67 6.90 -3.82
N GLN A 25 -3.63 7.60 -3.20
CA GLN A 25 -5.04 7.23 -3.27
C GLN A 25 -5.59 7.25 -4.71
N ASN A 26 -5.21 8.27 -5.49
CA ASN A 26 -5.59 8.34 -6.90
C ASN A 26 -5.00 7.18 -7.70
N SER A 27 -3.73 6.83 -7.46
CA SER A 27 -3.13 5.67 -8.13
C SER A 27 -3.75 4.34 -7.70
N LEU A 28 -4.15 4.18 -6.43
CA LEU A 28 -4.83 2.99 -5.91
C LEU A 28 -6.19 2.76 -6.59
N ALA A 29 -6.82 3.80 -7.15
CA ALA A 29 -8.07 3.68 -7.87
C ALA A 29 -7.96 2.71 -9.07
N ASN A 30 -6.79 2.63 -9.71
CA ASN A 30 -6.51 1.73 -10.83
C ASN A 30 -6.59 0.23 -10.45
N ILE A 31 -6.48 -0.10 -9.16
CA ILE A 31 -6.59 -1.48 -8.64
C ILE A 31 -7.68 -1.60 -7.57
N SER A 32 -8.65 -0.69 -7.55
CA SER A 32 -9.68 -0.61 -6.51
C SER A 32 -10.50 -1.89 -6.36
N GLU A 33 -10.80 -2.57 -7.47
CA GLU A 33 -11.51 -3.86 -7.45
C GLU A 33 -10.69 -4.97 -6.76
N ILE A 34 -9.39 -5.04 -7.06
CA ILE A 34 -8.46 -6.00 -6.44
C ILE A 34 -8.33 -5.70 -4.95
N VAL A 35 -8.17 -4.42 -4.57
CA VAL A 35 -8.14 -3.98 -3.16
C VAL A 35 -9.43 -4.37 -2.44
N SER A 36 -10.59 -4.24 -3.09
CA SER A 36 -11.89 -4.65 -2.55
C SER A 36 -11.96 -6.16 -2.31
N LYS A 37 -11.46 -6.99 -3.23
CA LYS A 37 -11.36 -8.45 -3.04
C LYS A 37 -10.46 -8.80 -1.85
N VAL A 38 -9.26 -8.21 -1.77
CA VAL A 38 -8.35 -8.40 -0.63
C VAL A 38 -9.04 -8.03 0.69
N LYS A 39 -9.75 -6.91 0.72
CA LYS A 39 -10.48 -6.44 1.90
C LYS A 39 -11.54 -7.45 2.34
N LYS A 40 -12.34 -8.00 1.41
CA LYS A 40 -13.33 -9.05 1.72
C LYS A 40 -12.69 -10.31 2.31
N ILE A 41 -11.55 -10.73 1.76
CA ILE A 41 -10.79 -11.89 2.28
C ILE A 41 -10.33 -11.61 3.71
N VAL A 42 -9.72 -10.45 3.97
CA VAL A 42 -9.27 -10.07 5.32
C VAL A 42 -10.44 -10.00 6.29
N GLU A 43 -11.57 -9.38 5.89
CA GLU A 43 -12.77 -9.29 6.72
C GLU A 43 -13.33 -10.65 7.11
N PHE A 44 -13.32 -11.62 6.20
CA PHE A 44 -13.75 -12.98 6.49
C PHE A 44 -12.93 -13.64 7.60
N PHE A 45 -11.61 -13.60 7.49
CA PHE A 45 -10.72 -14.13 8.53
C PHE A 45 -10.83 -13.37 9.84
N LYS A 46 -11.17 -12.07 9.82
CA LYS A 46 -11.40 -11.29 11.04
C LYS A 46 -12.74 -11.59 11.71
N ARG A 47 -13.79 -11.87 10.93
CA ARG A 47 -15.15 -12.13 11.44
C ARG A 47 -15.36 -13.55 11.92
N SER A 48 -14.68 -14.54 11.31
CA SER A 48 -14.85 -15.95 11.64
C SER A 48 -13.69 -16.47 12.49
N SER A 49 -13.96 -16.78 13.76
CA SER A 49 -12.98 -17.40 14.67
C SER A 49 -12.49 -18.75 14.15
N ASN A 50 -13.39 -19.54 13.55
CA ASN A 50 -13.04 -20.81 12.91
C ASN A 50 -12.07 -20.57 11.74
N ALA A 51 -12.40 -19.66 10.82
CA ALA A 51 -11.53 -19.36 9.68
C ALA A 51 -10.16 -18.86 10.12
N LEU A 52 -10.10 -18.00 11.14
CA LEU A 52 -8.84 -17.51 11.71
C LEU A 52 -8.00 -18.63 12.31
N THR A 53 -8.62 -19.52 13.09
CA THR A 53 -7.95 -20.68 13.70
C THR A 53 -7.42 -21.63 12.64
N LYS A 54 -8.19 -21.83 11.56
CA LYS A 54 -7.77 -22.64 10.44
C LYS A 54 -6.60 -22.01 9.69
N LEU A 55 -6.61 -20.70 9.47
CA LEU A 55 -5.52 -19.96 8.84
C LEU A 55 -4.21 -20.11 9.64
N GLN A 56 -4.28 -19.92 10.96
CA GLN A 56 -3.13 -20.11 11.84
C GLN A 56 -2.60 -21.55 11.79
N SER A 57 -3.51 -22.53 11.78
CA SER A 57 -3.14 -23.95 11.65
C SER A 57 -2.47 -24.23 10.29
N THR A 58 -2.99 -23.67 9.21
CA THR A 58 -2.41 -23.80 7.86
C THR A 58 -1.02 -23.14 7.79
N GLN A 59 -0.84 -21.95 8.36
CA GLN A 59 0.48 -21.30 8.46
C GLN A 59 1.48 -22.19 9.20
N ALA A 60 1.09 -22.74 10.36
CA ALA A 60 1.95 -23.64 11.13
C ALA A 60 2.31 -24.92 10.35
N GLN A 61 1.35 -25.52 9.64
CA GLN A 61 1.57 -26.71 8.80
C GLN A 61 2.52 -26.44 7.63
N MET A 62 2.52 -25.22 7.11
CA MET A 62 3.43 -24.78 6.04
C MET A 62 4.80 -24.31 6.55
N GLY A 63 5.03 -24.32 7.87
CA GLY A 63 6.25 -23.76 8.46
C GLY A 63 6.37 -22.24 8.33
N LEU A 64 5.26 -21.54 8.07
CA LEU A 64 5.23 -20.08 7.95
C LEU A 64 5.07 -19.43 9.33
N PRO A 65 5.62 -18.22 9.55
CA PRO A 65 5.37 -17.46 10.76
C PRO A 65 3.87 -17.17 10.93
N LEU A 66 3.38 -17.16 12.18
CA LEU A 66 2.00 -16.82 12.53
C LEU A 66 1.73 -15.31 12.44
N LEU A 67 1.70 -14.80 11.21
CA LEU A 67 1.36 -13.42 10.90
C LEU A 67 -0.15 -13.19 10.91
N LYS A 68 -0.55 -12.00 11.38
CA LYS A 68 -1.94 -11.56 11.36
C LYS A 68 -2.19 -10.70 10.11
N LEU A 69 -3.31 -10.95 9.43
CA LEU A 69 -3.83 -10.03 8.41
C LEU A 69 -4.14 -8.66 9.03
N LYS A 70 -3.72 -7.60 8.36
CA LYS A 70 -3.99 -6.21 8.75
C LYS A 70 -5.24 -5.71 8.03
N GLN A 71 -6.09 -4.98 8.75
CA GLN A 71 -7.31 -4.42 8.19
C GLN A 71 -7.07 -3.03 7.64
N ASP A 72 -7.63 -2.76 6.47
CA ASP A 72 -7.65 -1.45 5.84
C ASP A 72 -8.46 -0.43 6.68
N CYS A 73 -7.92 0.79 6.77
CA CYS A 73 -8.53 1.96 7.37
C CYS A 73 -8.61 3.07 6.31
N VAL A 74 -9.82 3.27 5.79
CA VAL A 74 -10.13 4.10 4.61
C VAL A 74 -9.47 5.50 4.63
N THR A 75 -9.26 6.08 5.81
CA THR A 75 -8.71 7.43 5.96
C THR A 75 -7.19 7.53 5.82
N ARG A 76 -6.46 6.41 5.78
CA ARG A 76 -4.99 6.40 5.66
C ARG A 76 -4.54 5.33 4.67
N TRP A 77 -3.97 5.76 3.56
CA TRP A 77 -3.49 4.86 2.51
C TRP A 77 -2.45 3.84 3.02
N ASN A 78 -1.66 4.18 4.04
CA ASN A 78 -0.68 3.27 4.65
C ASN A 78 -1.34 2.00 5.20
N SER A 79 -2.59 2.07 5.64
CA SER A 79 -3.33 0.89 6.13
C SER A 79 -3.75 -0.04 4.98
N THR A 80 -4.08 0.53 3.81
CA THR A 80 -4.30 -0.23 2.58
C THR A 80 -3.01 -0.94 2.17
N PHE A 81 -1.88 -0.21 2.14
CA PHE A 81 -0.56 -0.79 1.88
C PHE A 81 -0.22 -1.93 2.85
N ASP A 82 -0.42 -1.71 4.14
CA ASP A 82 -0.20 -2.70 5.20
C ASP A 82 -1.08 -3.95 5.04
N MET A 83 -2.33 -3.77 4.64
CA MET A 83 -3.25 -4.87 4.33
C MET A 83 -2.72 -5.69 3.15
N LEU A 84 -2.41 -5.04 2.02
CA LEU A 84 -1.87 -5.68 0.82
C LEU A 84 -0.57 -6.44 1.12
N LYS A 85 0.35 -5.81 1.85
CA LYS A 85 1.61 -6.43 2.26
C LYS A 85 1.38 -7.64 3.16
N SER A 86 0.47 -7.53 4.13
CA SER A 86 0.19 -8.63 5.06
C SER A 86 -0.42 -9.85 4.38
N ILE A 87 -1.30 -9.67 3.38
CA ILE A 87 -1.92 -10.80 2.68
C ILE A 87 -0.91 -11.50 1.76
N ILE A 88 -0.02 -10.76 1.09
CA ILE A 88 1.04 -11.33 0.25
C ILE A 88 2.01 -12.18 1.08
N CYS A 89 2.41 -11.72 2.27
CA CYS A 89 3.31 -12.48 3.15
C CYS A 89 2.81 -13.88 3.52
N ILE A 90 1.49 -14.11 3.48
CA ILE A 90 0.88 -15.40 3.82
C ILE A 90 -0.05 -15.91 2.71
N LYS A 91 0.22 -15.52 1.46
CA LYS A 91 -0.59 -15.82 0.27
C LYS A 91 -0.97 -17.30 0.18
N ASP A 92 0.00 -18.20 0.26
CA ASP A 92 -0.24 -19.64 0.08
C ASP A 92 -1.12 -20.23 1.19
N ALA A 93 -0.93 -19.77 2.43
CA ALA A 93 -1.77 -20.15 3.55
C ALA A 93 -3.20 -19.64 3.37
N VAL A 94 -3.38 -18.39 2.93
CA VAL A 94 -4.69 -17.80 2.63
C VAL A 94 -5.42 -18.60 1.56
N ILE A 95 -4.78 -18.86 0.42
CA ILE A 95 -5.36 -19.63 -0.70
C ILE A 95 -5.77 -21.02 -0.22
N SER A 96 -4.86 -21.71 0.47
CA SER A 96 -5.10 -23.08 0.95
C SER A 96 -6.22 -23.13 1.98
N THR A 97 -6.26 -22.18 2.92
CA THR A 97 -7.32 -22.12 3.92
C THR A 97 -8.68 -21.83 3.30
N LEU A 98 -8.78 -20.91 2.33
CA LEU A 98 -10.06 -20.62 1.65
C LEU A 98 -10.58 -21.85 0.89
N ALA A 99 -9.69 -22.60 0.23
CA ALA A 99 -10.03 -23.85 -0.43
C ALA A 99 -10.51 -24.93 0.55
N LEU A 100 -9.80 -25.12 1.68
CA LEU A 100 -10.16 -26.08 2.72
C LEU A 100 -11.51 -25.78 3.38
N LEU A 101 -11.86 -24.50 3.50
CA LEU A 101 -13.13 -24.06 4.07
C LEU A 101 -14.27 -24.04 3.05
N GLN A 102 -14.00 -24.31 1.77
CA GLN A 102 -14.95 -24.16 0.66
C GLN A 102 -15.68 -22.81 0.72
N SER A 103 -14.92 -21.75 0.98
CA SER A 103 -15.47 -20.41 1.15
C SER A 103 -16.10 -19.92 -0.15
N SER A 104 -17.27 -19.27 -0.06
CA SER A 104 -17.92 -18.61 -1.20
C SER A 104 -17.31 -17.25 -1.56
N ILE A 105 -16.18 -16.89 -0.95
CA ILE A 105 -15.52 -15.61 -1.17
C ILE A 105 -14.72 -15.66 -2.47
N ASP A 106 -14.96 -14.66 -3.31
CA ASP A 106 -14.16 -14.42 -4.51
C ASP A 106 -12.69 -14.22 -4.13
N THR A 107 -11.86 -15.16 -4.56
CA THR A 107 -10.41 -15.09 -4.40
C THR A 107 -9.77 -14.30 -5.54
N LEU A 108 -8.52 -13.88 -5.34
CA LEU A 108 -7.75 -13.22 -6.40
C LEU A 108 -7.29 -14.26 -7.43
N THR A 109 -7.33 -13.90 -8.72
CA THR A 109 -6.70 -14.69 -9.79
C THR A 109 -5.17 -14.65 -9.66
N PRO A 110 -4.42 -15.56 -10.32
CA PRO A 110 -2.96 -15.49 -10.34
C PRO A 110 -2.41 -14.14 -10.81
N GLU A 111 -3.05 -13.52 -11.81
CA GLU A 111 -2.66 -12.20 -12.33
C GLU A 111 -2.98 -11.07 -11.34
N GLU A 112 -4.09 -11.17 -10.61
CA GLU A 112 -4.43 -10.21 -9.56
C GLU A 112 -3.45 -10.32 -8.39
N TRP A 113 -3.02 -11.53 -8.02
CA TRP A 113 -1.97 -11.71 -7.02
C TRP A 113 -0.65 -11.07 -7.44
N ASP A 114 -0.22 -11.26 -8.68
CA ASP A 114 0.99 -10.61 -9.22
C ASP A 114 0.82 -9.08 -9.23
N THR A 115 -0.36 -8.59 -9.63
CA THR A 115 -0.68 -7.15 -9.58
C THR A 115 -0.52 -6.58 -8.17
N VAL A 116 -1.00 -7.27 -7.13
CA VAL A 116 -0.82 -6.83 -5.73
C VAL A 116 0.66 -6.84 -5.34
N ASP A 117 1.40 -7.89 -5.68
CA ASP A 117 2.82 -8.02 -5.37
C ASP A 117 3.63 -6.86 -5.97
N LYS A 118 3.45 -6.59 -7.27
CA LYS A 118 4.12 -5.46 -7.96
C LYS A 118 3.66 -4.10 -7.45
N ALA A 119 2.38 -3.93 -7.15
CA ALA A 119 1.86 -2.69 -6.56
C ALA A 119 2.55 -2.35 -5.22
N ILE A 120 2.78 -3.35 -4.36
CA ILE A 120 3.49 -3.16 -3.09
C ILE A 120 4.91 -2.64 -3.32
N LEU A 121 5.62 -3.15 -4.33
CA LEU A 121 6.98 -2.71 -4.65
C LEU A 121 7.02 -1.23 -5.02
N ILE A 122 6.06 -0.75 -5.81
CA ILE A 122 5.94 0.67 -6.16
C ILE A 122 5.59 1.52 -4.94
N PHE A 123 4.63 1.08 -4.14
CA PHE A 123 4.16 1.85 -2.98
C PHE A 123 5.11 1.88 -1.80
N GLN A 124 6.10 0.99 -1.75
CA GLN A 124 7.07 0.91 -0.66
C GLN A 124 7.79 2.26 -0.44
N ILE A 125 8.27 2.93 -1.51
CA ILE A 125 8.94 4.24 -1.39
C ILE A 125 8.01 5.31 -0.83
N PHE A 126 6.75 5.34 -1.27
CA PHE A 126 5.76 6.31 -0.78
C PHE A 126 5.47 6.09 0.71
N ASN A 127 5.45 4.83 1.14
CA ASN A 127 5.14 4.45 2.51
C ASN A 127 6.28 4.89 3.44
N GLU A 128 7.52 4.65 3.03
CA GLU A 128 8.73 5.11 3.72
C GLU A 128 8.76 6.63 3.82
N VAL A 129 8.54 7.34 2.71
CA VAL A 129 8.50 8.81 2.69
C VAL A 129 7.38 9.33 3.60
N THR A 130 6.20 8.72 3.58
CA THR A 130 5.07 9.14 4.43
C THR A 130 5.40 8.95 5.91
N ILE A 131 6.01 7.83 6.29
CA ILE A 131 6.45 7.57 7.68
C ILE A 131 7.50 8.59 8.11
N GLU A 132 8.52 8.82 7.27
CA GLU A 132 9.60 9.77 7.52
C GLU A 132 9.03 11.17 7.76
N VAL A 133 8.22 11.67 6.81
CA VAL A 133 7.59 12.99 6.87
C VAL A 133 6.67 13.13 8.08
N SER A 134 5.93 12.08 8.44
CA SER A 134 5.01 12.09 9.59
C SER A 134 5.74 12.10 10.94
N SER A 135 7.00 11.65 10.98
CA SER A 135 7.83 11.65 12.19
C SER A 135 8.51 13.01 12.45
N GLU A 136 8.57 13.87 11.43
CA GLU A 136 9.27 15.16 11.50
C GLU A 136 8.42 16.29 12.10
N LYS A 137 9.12 17.24 12.75
CA LYS A 137 8.51 18.50 13.22
C LYS A 137 8.44 19.58 12.14
N THR A 138 9.24 19.43 11.07
CA THR A 138 9.27 20.26 9.86
C THR A 138 9.93 19.48 8.74
N VAL A 139 9.37 19.47 7.53
CA VAL A 139 10.12 19.01 6.35
C VAL A 139 10.73 20.21 5.65
N SER A 140 12.06 20.30 5.64
CA SER A 140 12.78 21.35 4.93
C SER A 140 12.54 21.27 3.42
N ILE A 141 12.69 22.40 2.71
CA ILE A 141 12.55 22.44 1.25
C ILE A 141 13.56 21.49 0.58
N SER A 142 14.81 21.48 1.04
CA SER A 142 15.84 20.57 0.53
C SER A 142 15.46 19.10 0.70
N LYS A 143 14.90 18.73 1.86
CA LYS A 143 14.44 17.36 2.10
C LYS A 143 13.25 17.00 1.20
N LYS A 144 12.28 17.91 1.02
CA LYS A 144 11.17 17.69 0.07
C LYS A 144 11.67 17.42 -1.34
N ILE A 145 12.62 18.22 -1.83
CA ILE A 145 13.21 18.06 -3.17
C ILE A 145 13.84 16.67 -3.31
N VAL A 146 14.62 16.24 -2.32
CA VAL A 146 15.25 14.90 -2.32
C VAL A 146 14.20 13.79 -2.32
N LEU A 147 13.20 13.87 -1.42
CA LEU A 147 12.15 12.85 -1.32
C LEU A 147 11.33 12.73 -2.61
N VAL A 148 10.93 13.87 -3.21
CA VAL A 148 10.22 13.89 -4.50
C VAL A 148 11.11 13.31 -5.59
N SER A 149 12.38 13.70 -5.68
CA SER A 149 13.32 13.17 -6.67
C SER A 149 13.49 11.65 -6.54
N SER A 150 13.59 11.12 -5.32
CA SER A 150 13.69 9.69 -5.06
C SER A 150 12.43 8.93 -5.46
N MET A 151 11.25 9.48 -5.15
CA MET A 151 9.96 8.90 -5.57
C MET A 151 9.84 8.90 -7.10
N THR A 152 10.14 10.02 -7.77
CA THR A 152 10.08 10.11 -9.23
C THR A 152 11.03 9.11 -9.90
N ALA A 153 12.29 9.05 -9.45
CA ALA A 153 13.27 8.11 -9.99
C ALA A 153 12.82 6.64 -9.81
N THR A 154 12.22 6.32 -8.66
CA THR A 154 11.67 4.99 -8.41
C THR A 154 10.48 4.71 -9.33
N VAL A 155 9.52 5.62 -9.46
CA VAL A 155 8.35 5.43 -10.34
C VAL A 155 8.79 5.28 -11.80
N ASP A 156 9.82 6.01 -12.24
CA ASP A 156 10.36 5.91 -13.60
C ASP A 156 10.89 4.52 -13.94
N THR A 157 11.43 3.75 -12.97
CA THR A 157 11.86 2.37 -13.25
C THR A 157 10.69 1.47 -13.61
N TYR A 158 9.49 1.72 -13.04
CA TYR A 158 8.30 0.93 -13.30
C TYR A 158 7.54 1.41 -14.55
N VAL A 159 7.48 2.72 -14.82
CA VAL A 159 6.85 3.24 -16.04
C VAL A 159 7.53 2.71 -17.31
N ASN A 160 8.84 2.43 -17.25
CA ASN A 160 9.59 1.90 -18.39
C ASN A 160 9.60 0.36 -18.45
N ASP A 161 8.99 -0.32 -17.49
CA ASP A 161 8.96 -1.78 -17.43
C ASP A 161 7.72 -2.34 -18.15
N ILE A 162 7.94 -2.86 -19.36
CA ILE A 162 6.90 -3.46 -20.21
C ILE A 162 6.41 -4.82 -19.70
N SER A 163 7.06 -5.42 -18.70
CA SER A 163 6.67 -6.72 -18.14
C SER A 163 5.60 -6.61 -17.05
N LEU A 164 5.29 -5.39 -16.61
CA LEU A 164 4.30 -5.15 -15.56
C LEU A 164 2.87 -5.45 -16.02
N PRO A 165 2.01 -5.98 -15.14
CA PRO A 165 0.59 -6.05 -15.40
C PRO A 165 0.02 -4.68 -15.78
N HIS A 166 -0.94 -4.64 -16.69
CA HIS A 166 -1.49 -3.38 -17.24
C HIS A 166 -1.94 -2.41 -16.14
N ALA A 167 -2.62 -2.91 -15.12
CA ALA A 167 -3.09 -2.10 -14.00
C ALA A 167 -1.92 -1.47 -13.22
N VAL A 168 -0.83 -2.22 -13.01
CA VAL A 168 0.38 -1.73 -12.32
C VAL A 168 1.09 -0.66 -13.15
N HIS A 169 1.15 -0.84 -14.47
CA HIS A 169 1.70 0.19 -15.36
C HIS A 169 0.84 1.47 -15.31
N GLN A 170 -0.49 1.37 -15.35
CA GLN A 170 -1.38 2.52 -15.20
C GLN A 170 -1.21 3.23 -13.85
N MET A 171 -1.01 2.47 -12.76
CA MET A 171 -0.69 3.03 -11.45
C MET A 171 0.62 3.83 -11.49
N ALA A 172 1.68 3.28 -12.06
CA ALA A 172 2.97 3.96 -12.17
C ALA A 172 2.85 5.26 -13.00
N VAL A 173 2.09 5.24 -14.09
CA VAL A 173 1.81 6.44 -14.91
C VAL A 173 1.02 7.49 -14.11
N SER A 174 -0.02 7.10 -13.38
CA SER A 174 -0.80 8.00 -12.52
C SER A 174 0.09 8.64 -11.45
N LEU A 175 0.88 7.84 -10.73
CA LEU A 175 1.85 8.33 -9.74
C LEU A 175 2.82 9.35 -10.34
N LYS A 176 3.36 9.06 -11.54
CA LYS A 176 4.29 9.97 -12.22
C LYS A 176 3.65 11.29 -12.60
N SER A 177 2.39 11.26 -13.06
CA SER A 177 1.67 12.46 -13.49
C SER A 177 1.29 13.40 -12.34
N GLU A 178 1.08 12.84 -11.15
CA GLU A 178 0.61 13.59 -9.98
C GLU A 178 1.73 13.96 -8.99
N LEU A 179 2.90 13.32 -9.09
CA LEU A 179 4.09 13.76 -8.38
C LEU A 179 4.46 15.18 -8.84
N PRO A 180 4.64 16.13 -7.91
CA PRO A 180 4.96 17.50 -8.27
C PRO A 180 6.29 17.54 -9.04
N THR A 181 6.20 17.82 -10.35
CA THR A 181 7.37 18.05 -11.19
C THR A 181 8.01 19.34 -10.73
N LYS A 182 9.27 19.23 -10.27
CA LYS A 182 10.20 20.30 -9.88
C LYS A 182 9.69 21.71 -10.20
N THR A 183 8.82 22.25 -9.36
CA THR A 183 8.47 23.66 -9.41
C THR A 183 9.45 24.34 -8.47
N VAL A 184 10.56 24.75 -9.09
CA VAL A 184 11.51 25.75 -8.57
C VAL A 184 10.78 27.08 -8.45
#